data_AF-A0A928Y2M4-F1
#
_entry.id   AF-A0A928Y2M4-F1
#
_cell.length_a   1.000
_cell.length_b   1.000
_cell.length_c   1.000
_cell.angle_alpha   90.00
_cell.angle_beta   90.00
_cell.angle_gamma   90.00
#
_symmetry.space_group_name_H-M   'P 1'
#
loop_
_entity.id
_entity.type
_entity.pdbx_description
1 polymer ?
#
loop_
_entity_poly.entity_id
_entity_poly.type
_entity_poly.pdbx_seq_one_letter_code
_entity_poly.pdbx_strand_id
1 'polypeptide(L)'
;MADDGGPGIGDVAQPGDTSGLASVIQIDRDEEIAAVCGRIDAAPTFAVVVHAPKGNRRLATELGIRRLQRHAEEAGKVVAIATGSGALASRARQSGIPVSRRPENIRWDSGGRVTLRVYRRTLVLPSVGRYAQGSFILLLALVFLVLAVAIAPAGSVVAYPPADEVRKVITIAASPDWDAVDVEALEVPAQEVSTEQTITLAVRTTGTVPVPTKHATAILTLTNSSQQAVLVPAGSVLVTGPGDIHFELGAETLVAAGSVVTQGATARVPGPDANVAAGASWTWEDTRFQGLSVANAQPAAGGTLEPRPAVDTRDIASINALAQDLGRSETVRRILLEARPHDAVFLGTAETSIEPGDLSAPAGEPADILTLDVKIVVSALAVTQGTLEEVARSVLASERPGKVLIPGSVYALETGARRLDPEKNLVRTEIAIGGLFARDVTPDAVRGAVKGKSVSSAKSILASRYGIDDAEVEITPGWAPWLPRFGFRIDVEFRSRPPAITSNAEGSAEHAPGPTASSPAGTPAPGP
;
A
#
# COMPACT_ATOMS: atom_id res chain seq x y z
N MET A 1 -16.62 42.18 -35.70
CA MET A 1 -15.54 42.89 -36.42
C MET A 1 -14.30 42.00 -36.28
N ALA A 2 -13.89 41.38 -37.39
CA ALA A 2 -12.74 40.46 -37.59
C ALA A 2 -12.72 39.17 -36.74
N ASP A 3 -12.86 37.96 -37.31
CA ASP A 3 -11.88 37.18 -38.11
C ASP A 3 -10.76 36.64 -37.19
N ASP A 4 -10.64 35.33 -36.95
CA ASP A 4 -9.92 34.43 -37.86
C ASP A 4 -10.30 32.96 -37.60
N GLY A 5 -10.82 32.29 -38.63
CA GLY A 5 -11.21 30.88 -38.64
C GLY A 5 -10.21 30.04 -39.43
N GLY A 6 -9.39 29.26 -38.73
CA GLY A 6 -8.49 28.27 -39.33
C GLY A 6 -9.26 27.11 -39.99
N PRO A 7 -8.85 26.64 -41.18
CA PRO A 7 -9.69 25.77 -42.01
C PRO A 7 -9.65 24.31 -41.54
N GLY A 8 -10.86 23.75 -41.43
CA GLY A 8 -11.12 22.34 -41.19
C GLY A 8 -10.62 21.44 -42.31
N ILE A 9 -10.12 20.29 -41.89
CA ILE A 9 -9.65 19.19 -42.74
C ILE A 9 -10.85 18.67 -43.54
N GLY A 10 -10.82 18.99 -44.83
CA GLY A 10 -11.82 18.59 -45.82
C GLY A 10 -11.89 17.09 -46.00
N ASP A 11 -13.15 16.68 -46.11
CA ASP A 11 -13.72 15.38 -46.37
C ASP A 11 -12.99 14.54 -47.44
N VAL A 12 -12.97 13.24 -47.21
CA VAL A 12 -12.35 12.23 -48.06
C VAL A 12 -13.17 12.11 -49.33
N ALA A 13 -12.65 12.66 -50.44
CA ALA A 13 -13.23 12.49 -51.76
C ALA A 13 -13.34 10.98 -52.10
N GLN A 14 -14.58 10.49 -52.17
CA GLN A 14 -14.90 9.18 -52.74
C GLN A 14 -14.46 9.13 -54.22
N PRO A 15 -13.95 7.99 -54.71
CA PRO A 15 -13.41 7.89 -56.06
C PRO A 15 -14.52 8.04 -57.11
N GLY A 16 -14.28 8.97 -58.03
CA GLY A 16 -15.23 9.48 -59.01
C GLY A 16 -15.93 8.43 -59.86
N ASP A 17 -17.23 8.66 -60.00
CA ASP A 17 -18.07 8.25 -61.12
C ASP A 17 -17.41 8.72 -62.43
N THR A 18 -16.78 7.80 -63.17
CA THR A 18 -16.00 8.08 -64.40
C THR A 18 -16.84 7.95 -65.66
N SER A 19 -18.16 7.78 -65.53
CA SER A 19 -19.07 7.51 -66.64
C SER A 19 -19.25 8.68 -67.63
N GLY A 20 -18.67 9.86 -67.36
CA GLY A 20 -18.68 11.03 -68.25
C GLY A 20 -17.33 11.50 -68.82
N LEU A 21 -16.20 10.88 -68.47
CA LEU A 21 -14.86 11.42 -68.80
C LEU A 21 -14.20 10.82 -70.03
N ALA A 22 -14.62 9.63 -70.49
CA ALA A 22 -14.00 8.94 -71.61
C ALA A 22 -15.05 8.40 -72.61
N SER A 23 -14.81 8.66 -73.90
CA SER A 23 -15.65 8.17 -74.98
C SER A 23 -15.33 6.70 -75.23
N VAL A 24 -16.35 5.86 -75.20
CA VAL A 24 -16.20 4.43 -75.50
C VAL A 24 -16.50 4.19 -76.98
N ILE A 25 -15.50 3.71 -77.71
CA ILE A 25 -15.63 3.33 -79.12
C ILE A 25 -15.64 1.82 -79.20
N GLN A 26 -16.74 1.25 -79.67
CA GLN A 26 -16.82 -0.19 -79.90
C GLN A 26 -16.23 -0.54 -81.27
N ILE A 27 -15.27 -1.48 -81.27
CA ILE A 27 -14.62 -1.95 -82.50
C ILE A 27 -14.89 -3.42 -82.78
N ASP A 28 -14.96 -3.75 -84.07
CA ASP A 28 -15.15 -5.12 -84.54
C ASP A 28 -13.82 -5.89 -84.68
N ARG A 29 -13.93 -7.22 -84.80
CA ARG A 29 -12.77 -8.12 -84.78
C ARG A 29 -11.82 -7.93 -85.96
N ASP A 30 -12.38 -7.59 -87.11
CA ASP A 30 -11.67 -7.46 -88.38
C ASP A 30 -11.64 -6.00 -88.90
N GLU A 31 -12.02 -5.03 -88.06
CA GLU A 31 -11.98 -3.60 -88.38
C GLU A 31 -10.54 -3.14 -88.64
N GLU A 32 -10.34 -2.38 -89.72
CA GLU A 32 -9.02 -1.89 -90.12
C GLU A 32 -8.51 -0.77 -89.20
N ILE A 33 -7.19 -0.68 -89.04
CA ILE A 33 -6.55 0.28 -88.13
C ILE A 33 -6.92 1.72 -88.52
N ALA A 34 -7.00 2.04 -89.82
CA ALA A 34 -7.38 3.36 -90.30
C ALA A 34 -8.80 3.77 -89.88
N ALA A 35 -9.74 2.81 -89.89
CA ALA A 35 -11.11 3.04 -89.43
C ALA A 35 -11.15 3.28 -87.91
N VAL A 36 -10.39 2.49 -87.14
CA VAL A 36 -10.27 2.69 -85.69
C VAL A 36 -9.66 4.06 -85.36
N CYS A 37 -8.60 4.47 -86.05
CA CYS A 37 -7.98 5.79 -85.89
C CYS A 37 -8.94 6.93 -86.25
N GLY A 38 -9.67 6.84 -87.37
CA GLY A 38 -10.66 7.85 -87.74
C GLY A 38 -11.79 7.99 -86.72
N ARG A 39 -12.20 6.90 -86.06
CA ARG A 39 -13.18 6.96 -84.97
C ARG A 39 -12.60 7.56 -83.69
N ILE A 40 -11.32 7.32 -83.41
CA ILE A 40 -10.61 7.98 -82.31
C ILE A 40 -10.57 9.48 -82.55
N ASP A 41 -10.29 9.94 -83.78
CA ASP A 41 -10.27 11.36 -84.12
C ASP A 41 -11.65 12.01 -83.97
N ALA A 42 -12.71 11.32 -84.38
CA ALA A 42 -14.09 11.77 -84.26
C ALA A 42 -14.64 11.76 -82.81
N ALA A 43 -13.93 11.16 -81.85
CA ALA A 43 -14.40 11.07 -80.47
C ALA A 43 -14.41 12.45 -79.76
N PRO A 44 -15.49 12.80 -79.03
CA PRO A 44 -15.64 14.13 -78.41
C PRO A 44 -14.74 14.36 -77.18
N THR A 45 -14.19 13.32 -76.57
CA THR A 45 -13.35 13.44 -75.35
C THR A 45 -11.88 13.14 -75.62
N PHE A 46 -11.02 13.73 -74.80
CA PHE A 46 -9.57 13.50 -74.81
C PHE A 46 -9.19 12.07 -74.40
N ALA A 47 -9.92 11.46 -73.48
CA ALA A 47 -9.76 10.06 -73.11
C ALA A 47 -10.67 9.17 -73.97
N VAL A 48 -10.11 8.14 -74.60
CA VAL A 48 -10.85 7.24 -75.49
C VAL A 48 -10.63 5.78 -75.09
N VAL A 49 -11.72 5.07 -74.88
CA VAL A 49 -11.71 3.65 -74.57
C VAL A 49 -12.06 2.86 -75.83
N VAL A 50 -11.09 2.14 -76.37
CA VAL A 50 -11.29 1.20 -77.47
C VAL A 50 -11.83 -0.10 -76.91
N HIS A 51 -13.14 -0.31 -77.03
CA HIS A 51 -13.84 -1.50 -76.56
C HIS A 51 -13.89 -2.57 -77.65
N ALA A 52 -13.07 -3.61 -77.47
CA ALA A 52 -12.93 -4.75 -78.37
C ALA A 52 -13.23 -6.05 -77.62
N PRO A 53 -14.50 -6.38 -77.31
CA PRO A 53 -14.83 -7.50 -76.44
C PRO A 53 -14.36 -8.85 -77.03
N LYS A 54 -14.48 -9.01 -78.36
CA LYS A 54 -14.00 -10.18 -79.11
C LYS A 54 -12.52 -10.07 -79.56
N GLY A 55 -11.84 -9.00 -79.15
CA GLY A 55 -10.51 -8.59 -79.64
C GLY A 55 -10.53 -8.04 -81.06
N ASN A 56 -9.41 -7.50 -81.53
CA ASN A 56 -9.21 -7.08 -82.92
C ASN A 56 -7.88 -7.65 -83.44
N ARG A 57 -7.90 -8.35 -84.57
CA ARG A 57 -6.73 -9.07 -85.09
C ARG A 57 -5.62 -8.14 -85.55
N ARG A 58 -5.97 -6.97 -86.11
CA ARG A 58 -5.02 -5.99 -86.62
C ARG A 58 -4.32 -5.25 -85.49
N LEU A 59 -5.05 -4.84 -84.46
CA LEU A 59 -4.49 -4.19 -83.26
C LEU A 59 -3.70 -5.14 -82.37
N ALA A 60 -3.99 -6.44 -82.38
CA ALA A 60 -3.21 -7.44 -81.66
C ALA A 60 -1.82 -7.73 -82.28
N THR A 61 -1.46 -7.04 -83.37
CA THR A 61 -0.11 -7.06 -83.93
C THR A 61 0.73 -5.93 -83.34
N GLU A 62 2.05 -6.13 -83.27
CA GLU A 62 2.98 -5.10 -82.77
C GLU A 62 2.93 -3.81 -83.61
N LEU A 63 2.85 -3.95 -84.94
CA LEU A 63 2.70 -2.80 -85.83
C LEU A 63 1.36 -2.09 -85.61
N GLY A 64 0.28 -2.85 -85.40
CA GLY A 64 -1.06 -2.29 -85.19
C GLY A 64 -1.19 -1.50 -83.90
N ILE A 65 -0.68 -2.02 -82.79
CA ILE A 65 -0.74 -1.32 -81.50
C ILE A 65 0.15 -0.07 -81.48
N ARG A 66 1.32 -0.11 -82.13
CA ARG A 66 2.21 1.06 -82.25
C ARG A 66 1.62 2.15 -83.14
N ARG A 67 0.94 1.77 -84.24
CA ARG A 67 0.23 2.72 -85.10
C ARG A 67 -0.92 3.40 -84.34
N LEU A 68 -1.70 2.62 -83.59
CA LEU A 68 -2.76 3.15 -82.73
C LEU A 68 -2.20 4.15 -81.71
N GLN A 69 -1.11 3.79 -81.04
CA GLN A 69 -0.47 4.63 -80.04
C GLN A 69 0.05 5.94 -80.65
N ARG A 70 0.81 5.86 -81.75
CA ARG A 70 1.35 7.05 -82.42
C ARG A 70 0.23 7.96 -82.93
N HIS A 71 -0.81 7.41 -83.51
CA HIS A 71 -1.96 8.19 -83.99
C HIS A 71 -2.71 8.86 -82.84
N ALA A 72 -2.86 8.17 -81.71
CA ALA A 72 -3.46 8.76 -80.50
C ALA A 72 -2.60 9.90 -79.94
N GLU A 73 -1.27 9.74 -79.92
CA GLU A 73 -0.33 10.78 -79.51
C GLU A 73 -0.38 12.00 -80.46
N GLU A 74 -0.42 11.78 -81.78
CA GLU A 74 -0.56 12.84 -82.79
C GLU A 74 -1.90 13.58 -82.71
N ALA A 75 -2.99 12.85 -82.44
CA ALA A 75 -4.31 13.42 -82.22
C ALA A 75 -4.48 14.08 -80.83
N GLY A 76 -3.46 13.99 -79.97
CA GLY A 76 -3.50 14.49 -78.60
C GLY A 76 -4.60 13.82 -77.78
N LYS A 77 -4.79 12.50 -77.91
CA LYS A 77 -5.78 11.72 -77.15
C LYS A 77 -5.10 10.60 -76.37
N VAL A 78 -5.63 10.26 -75.20
CA VAL A 78 -5.14 9.14 -74.39
C VAL A 78 -6.06 7.95 -74.59
N VAL A 79 -5.47 6.82 -75.02
CA VAL A 79 -6.22 5.61 -75.36
C VAL A 79 -6.05 4.53 -74.29
N ALA A 80 -7.14 3.86 -73.95
CA ALA A 80 -7.14 2.62 -73.17
C ALA A 80 -7.94 1.53 -73.91
N ILE A 81 -7.65 0.26 -73.64
CA ILE A 81 -8.29 -0.86 -74.33
C ILE A 81 -9.11 -1.69 -73.35
N ALA A 82 -10.40 -1.83 -73.65
CA ALA A 82 -11.28 -2.78 -72.95
C ALA A 82 -11.42 -4.05 -73.80
N THR A 83 -10.82 -5.16 -73.38
CA THR A 83 -10.88 -6.42 -74.14
C THR A 83 -10.85 -7.66 -73.25
N GLY A 84 -11.61 -8.68 -73.64
CA GLY A 84 -11.48 -10.04 -73.10
C GLY A 84 -10.39 -10.87 -73.76
N SER A 85 -9.83 -10.42 -74.89
CA SER A 85 -8.83 -11.17 -75.67
C SER A 85 -7.43 -11.06 -75.05
N GLY A 86 -6.85 -12.20 -74.68
CA GLY A 86 -5.50 -12.26 -74.10
C GLY A 86 -4.41 -11.73 -75.04
N ALA A 87 -4.55 -11.93 -76.35
CA ALA A 87 -3.58 -11.47 -77.34
C ALA A 87 -3.51 -9.94 -77.43
N LEU A 88 -4.67 -9.28 -77.57
CA LEU A 88 -4.74 -7.82 -77.61
C LEU A 88 -4.36 -7.20 -76.25
N ALA A 89 -4.80 -7.80 -75.14
CA ALA A 89 -4.47 -7.33 -73.79
C ALA A 89 -2.97 -7.43 -73.48
N SER A 90 -2.30 -8.51 -73.89
CA SER A 90 -0.86 -8.67 -73.71
C SER A 90 -0.07 -7.63 -74.49
N ARG A 91 -0.45 -7.38 -75.75
CA ARG A 91 0.21 -6.39 -76.61
C ARG A 91 0.01 -4.95 -76.12
N ALA A 92 -1.21 -4.61 -75.72
CA ALA A 92 -1.51 -3.30 -75.14
C ALA A 92 -0.68 -3.05 -73.85
N ARG A 93 -0.58 -4.04 -72.94
CA ARG A 93 0.26 -3.91 -71.73
C ARG A 93 1.75 -3.79 -72.04
N GLN A 94 2.25 -4.47 -73.07
CA GLN A 94 3.64 -4.34 -73.52
C GLN A 94 3.94 -2.93 -74.03
N SER A 95 2.96 -2.30 -74.70
CA SER A 95 3.06 -0.91 -75.18
C SER A 95 2.68 0.13 -74.12
N GLY A 96 2.45 -0.26 -72.86
CA GLY A 96 2.11 0.68 -71.78
C GLY A 96 0.68 1.23 -71.81
N ILE A 97 -0.19 0.69 -72.68
CA ILE A 97 -1.60 1.09 -72.77
C ILE A 97 -2.38 0.41 -71.63
N PRO A 98 -3.19 1.15 -70.84
CA PRO A 98 -4.05 0.56 -69.81
C PRO A 98 -5.05 -0.43 -70.39
N VAL A 99 -5.21 -1.59 -69.73
CA VAL A 99 -6.13 -2.65 -70.17
C VAL A 99 -7.06 -3.07 -69.05
N SER A 100 -8.35 -3.08 -69.34
CA SER A 100 -9.38 -3.68 -68.49
C SER A 100 -10.25 -4.67 -69.28
N ARG A 101 -11.02 -5.51 -68.57
CA ARG A 101 -12.00 -6.41 -69.21
C ARG A 101 -13.30 -5.68 -69.54
N ARG A 102 -13.64 -4.63 -68.79
CA ARG A 102 -14.84 -3.81 -68.96
C ARG A 102 -14.43 -2.35 -69.16
N PRO A 103 -15.15 -1.58 -70.00
CA PRO A 103 -14.80 -0.19 -70.30
C PRO A 103 -14.86 0.73 -69.05
N GLU A 104 -15.76 0.44 -68.11
CA GLU A 104 -15.94 1.20 -66.86
C GLU A 104 -14.80 1.07 -65.85
N ASN A 105 -14.05 -0.04 -65.86
CA ASN A 105 -13.02 -0.34 -64.86
C ASN A 105 -11.60 -0.01 -65.35
N ILE A 106 -11.46 1.04 -66.16
CA ILE A 106 -10.15 1.43 -66.69
C ILE A 106 -9.43 2.32 -65.69
N ARG A 107 -8.27 1.83 -65.25
CA ARG A 107 -7.36 2.55 -64.36
C ARG A 107 -6.34 3.31 -65.20
N TRP A 108 -6.55 4.61 -65.35
CA TRP A 108 -5.67 5.51 -66.11
C TRP A 108 -4.37 5.84 -65.37
N ASP A 109 -4.36 5.66 -64.04
CA ASP A 109 -3.27 5.98 -63.11
C ASP A 109 -2.13 4.96 -63.11
N SER A 110 -2.38 3.76 -63.63
CA SER A 110 -1.49 2.61 -63.49
C SER A 110 -1.30 1.95 -64.85
N GLY A 111 -0.17 2.25 -65.51
CA GLY A 111 0.27 1.64 -66.77
C GLY A 111 0.55 0.14 -66.66
N GLY A 112 -0.45 -0.65 -66.28
CA GLY A 112 -0.44 -2.11 -66.26
C GLY A 112 0.26 -2.81 -65.09
N ARG A 113 0.61 -2.12 -63.99
CA ARG A 113 1.37 -2.71 -62.85
C ARG A 113 0.54 -2.85 -61.56
N VAL A 114 0.69 -3.96 -60.83
CA VAL A 114 0.04 -4.20 -59.53
C VAL A 114 0.97 -3.73 -58.40
N THR A 115 0.45 -2.94 -57.45
CA THR A 115 1.22 -2.38 -56.33
C THR A 115 0.52 -2.64 -54.99
N LEU A 116 1.31 -2.94 -53.94
CA LEU A 116 0.80 -3.17 -52.58
C LEU A 116 1.39 -2.11 -51.63
N ARG A 117 0.52 -1.46 -50.84
CA ARG A 117 0.90 -0.34 -49.96
C ARG A 117 0.99 -0.82 -48.52
N VAL A 118 2.17 -0.77 -47.92
CA VAL A 118 2.40 -1.03 -46.49
C VAL A 118 2.85 0.28 -45.84
N TYR A 119 2.00 0.84 -44.98
CA TYR A 119 2.18 2.15 -44.36
C TYR A 119 2.42 3.29 -45.39
N ARG A 120 3.60 3.92 -45.39
CA ARG A 120 4.01 5.02 -46.27
C ARG A 120 4.91 4.62 -47.45
N ARG A 121 5.23 3.32 -47.63
CA ARG A 121 6.07 2.83 -48.74
C ARG A 121 5.28 1.89 -49.65
N THR A 122 5.34 2.16 -50.96
CA THR A 122 4.74 1.32 -52.00
C THR A 122 5.79 0.30 -52.44
N LEU A 123 5.59 -0.97 -52.07
CA LEU A 123 6.47 -2.06 -52.48
C LEU A 123 5.92 -2.67 -53.77
N VAL A 124 6.74 -2.65 -54.81
CA VAL A 124 6.46 -3.34 -56.08
C VAL A 124 6.86 -4.80 -55.87
N LEU A 125 5.88 -5.68 -55.64
CA LEU A 125 6.18 -7.10 -55.52
C LEU A 125 6.46 -7.70 -56.91
N PRO A 126 7.54 -8.48 -57.08
CA PRO A 126 7.75 -9.26 -58.29
C PRO A 126 6.61 -10.27 -58.45
N SER A 127 6.12 -10.44 -59.68
CA SER A 127 5.00 -11.33 -59.99
C SER A 127 5.42 -12.80 -59.94
N VAL A 128 5.60 -13.33 -58.73
CA VAL A 128 5.81 -14.76 -58.46
C VAL A 128 4.52 -15.26 -57.80
N GLY A 129 3.96 -16.37 -58.28
CA GLY A 129 2.57 -16.79 -58.00
C GLY A 129 2.15 -16.84 -56.52
N ARG A 130 0.84 -16.69 -56.25
CA ARG A 130 0.22 -16.55 -54.91
C ARG A 130 0.67 -17.58 -53.86
N TYR A 131 1.02 -18.80 -54.29
CA TYR A 131 1.49 -19.88 -53.40
C TYR A 131 2.91 -19.66 -52.87
N ALA A 132 3.82 -19.09 -53.67
CA ALA A 132 5.19 -18.78 -53.24
C ALA A 132 5.24 -17.61 -52.25
N GLN A 133 4.27 -16.69 -52.35
CA GLN A 133 4.12 -15.58 -51.41
C GLN A 133 3.61 -16.07 -50.04
N GLY A 134 2.67 -17.01 -50.01
CA GLY A 134 2.16 -17.61 -48.77
C GLY A 134 3.21 -18.41 -48.00
N SER A 135 4.03 -19.19 -48.72
CA SER A 135 5.11 -19.97 -48.09
C SER A 135 6.20 -19.07 -47.49
N PHE A 136 6.54 -17.97 -48.14
CA PHE A 136 7.52 -17.01 -47.60
C PHE A 136 7.03 -16.32 -46.32
N ILE A 137 5.75 -15.91 -46.26
CA ILE A 137 5.16 -15.30 -45.06
C ILE A 137 5.11 -16.31 -43.91
N LEU A 138 4.73 -17.56 -44.19
CA LEU A 138 4.71 -18.63 -43.18
C LEU A 138 6.11 -18.92 -42.64
N LEU A 139 7.12 -18.96 -43.51
CA LEU A 139 8.51 -19.15 -43.11
C LEU A 139 9.00 -17.99 -42.24
N LEU A 140 8.68 -16.75 -42.61
CA LEU A 140 9.04 -15.58 -41.81
C LEU A 140 8.36 -15.59 -40.43
N ALA A 141 7.08 -15.96 -40.37
CA ALA A 141 6.34 -16.10 -39.11
C ALA A 141 6.93 -17.22 -38.24
N LEU A 142 7.34 -18.34 -38.83
CA LEU A 142 7.99 -19.44 -38.14
C LEU A 142 9.35 -19.02 -37.57
N VAL A 143 10.16 -18.29 -38.35
CA VAL A 143 11.45 -17.73 -37.88
C VAL A 143 11.23 -16.79 -36.71
N PHE A 144 10.21 -15.92 -36.78
CA PHE A 144 9.89 -14.99 -35.70
C PHE A 144 9.39 -15.72 -34.45
N LEU A 145 8.60 -16.79 -34.62
CA LEU A 145 8.13 -17.63 -33.52
C LEU A 145 9.29 -18.37 -32.83
N VAL A 146 10.22 -18.95 -33.60
CA VAL A 146 11.42 -19.61 -33.06
C VAL A 146 12.28 -18.60 -32.29
N LEU A 147 12.45 -17.39 -32.83
CA LEU A 147 13.20 -16.32 -32.16
C LEU A 147 12.51 -15.87 -30.86
N ALA A 148 11.20 -15.71 -30.87
CA ALA A 148 10.41 -15.35 -29.69
C ALA A 148 10.53 -16.41 -28.60
N VAL A 149 10.38 -17.70 -28.94
CA VAL A 149 10.53 -18.82 -28.00
C VAL A 149 11.96 -18.94 -27.46
N ALA A 150 12.98 -18.58 -28.25
CA ALA A 150 14.37 -18.62 -27.83
C ALA A 150 14.76 -17.50 -26.84
N ILE A 151 14.09 -16.34 -26.89
CA ILE A 151 14.40 -15.14 -26.08
C ILE A 151 13.43 -14.96 -24.90
N ALA A 152 12.26 -15.61 -24.94
CA ALA A 152 11.21 -15.50 -23.93
C ALA A 152 11.58 -16.01 -22.52
N PRO A 153 12.34 -17.12 -22.35
CA PRO A 153 12.66 -17.60 -21.02
C PRO A 153 13.44 -16.57 -20.21
N ALA A 154 13.09 -16.45 -18.94
CA ALA A 154 13.81 -15.75 -17.88
C ALA A 154 14.10 -16.75 -16.75
N GLY A 155 15.20 -16.57 -16.03
CA GLY A 155 15.56 -17.39 -14.89
C GLY A 155 15.90 -16.52 -13.68
N SER A 156 15.57 -16.98 -12.49
CA SER A 156 16.01 -16.40 -11.22
C SER A 156 16.78 -17.44 -10.44
N VAL A 157 17.92 -17.05 -9.88
CA VAL A 157 18.78 -17.89 -9.04
C VAL A 157 19.04 -17.18 -7.74
N VAL A 158 18.45 -17.68 -6.65
CA VAL A 158 18.79 -17.26 -5.29
C VAL A 158 19.76 -18.28 -4.72
N ALA A 159 20.99 -17.85 -4.46
CA ALA A 159 22.06 -18.72 -3.98
C ALA A 159 22.50 -18.34 -2.56
N TYR A 160 22.84 -19.35 -1.77
CA TYR A 160 23.36 -19.20 -0.40
C TYR A 160 24.82 -19.67 -0.36
N PRO A 161 25.77 -18.82 -0.77
CA PRO A 161 27.17 -19.22 -0.85
C PRO A 161 27.83 -19.36 0.53
N PRO A 162 28.84 -20.24 0.66
CA PRO A 162 29.74 -20.21 1.81
C PRO A 162 30.33 -18.82 1.97
N ALA A 163 30.31 -18.29 3.19
CA ALA A 163 30.69 -16.92 3.45
C ALA A 163 31.68 -16.79 4.61
N ASP A 164 32.52 -15.77 4.53
CA ASP A 164 33.45 -15.35 5.58
C ASP A 164 32.92 -14.08 6.24
N GLU A 165 32.80 -14.08 7.56
CA GLU A 165 32.43 -12.89 8.32
C GLU A 165 33.65 -11.99 8.52
N VAL A 166 33.48 -10.71 8.20
CA VAL A 166 34.47 -9.66 8.50
C VAL A 166 33.83 -8.72 9.52
N ARG A 167 34.53 -8.47 10.63
CA ARG A 167 34.14 -7.51 11.66
C ARG A 167 35.23 -6.46 11.83
N LYS A 168 34.84 -5.20 12.02
CA LYS A 168 35.74 -4.07 12.23
C LYS A 168 35.07 -3.07 13.16
N VAL A 169 35.87 -2.40 13.99
CA VAL A 169 35.39 -1.23 14.75
C VAL A 169 35.90 0.01 14.03
N ILE A 170 35.00 0.94 13.73
CA ILE A 170 35.32 2.23 13.14
C ILE A 170 34.84 3.36 14.05
N THR A 171 35.51 4.50 13.98
CA THR A 171 35.05 5.73 14.61
C THR A 171 34.39 6.58 13.53
N ILE A 172 33.13 6.94 13.76
CA ILE A 172 32.40 7.86 12.89
C ILE A 172 32.20 9.20 13.60
N ALA A 173 32.09 10.25 12.81
CA ALA A 173 31.58 11.52 13.26
C ALA A 173 30.13 11.66 12.79
N ALA A 174 29.24 12.19 13.64
CA ALA A 174 27.83 12.38 13.32
C ALA A 174 27.39 13.80 13.71
N SER A 175 26.69 14.48 12.81
CA SER A 175 26.16 15.83 13.03
C SER A 175 24.81 16.00 12.33
N PRO A 176 23.84 16.73 12.93
CA PRO A 176 22.59 17.09 12.26
C PRO A 176 22.77 18.14 11.16
N ASP A 177 23.93 18.79 11.09
CA ASP A 177 24.23 19.81 10.07
C ASP A 177 24.65 19.20 8.71
N TRP A 178 24.75 17.87 8.64
CA TRP A 178 25.09 17.14 7.42
C TRP A 178 23.84 16.47 6.82
N ASP A 179 23.67 16.58 5.50
CA ASP A 179 22.53 16.01 4.77
C ASP A 179 22.85 14.66 4.10
N ALA A 180 24.14 14.33 3.97
CA ALA A 180 24.61 13.16 3.22
C ALA A 180 25.78 12.49 3.94
N VAL A 181 25.96 11.20 3.66
CA VAL A 181 27.08 10.40 4.18
C VAL A 181 28.34 10.71 3.37
N ASP A 182 29.40 11.16 4.05
CA ASP A 182 30.76 11.17 3.50
C ASP A 182 31.51 9.93 3.96
N VAL A 183 31.66 8.98 3.02
CA VAL A 183 32.31 7.70 3.26
C VAL A 183 33.82 7.83 3.45
N GLU A 184 34.46 8.82 2.82
CA GLU A 184 35.91 9.00 2.91
C GLU A 184 36.31 9.61 4.25
N ALA A 185 35.54 10.59 4.72
CA ALA A 185 35.75 11.24 6.02
C ALA A 185 35.10 10.50 7.21
N LEU A 186 34.25 9.50 6.94
CA LEU A 186 33.40 8.82 7.93
C LEU A 186 32.49 9.79 8.70
N GLU A 187 31.95 10.76 7.97
CA GLU A 187 31.01 11.77 8.47
C GLU A 187 29.59 11.39 8.05
N VAL A 188 28.67 11.34 9.01
CA VAL A 188 27.31 10.82 8.79
C VAL A 188 26.24 11.76 9.33
N PRO A 189 25.08 11.90 8.65
CA PRO A 189 23.99 12.71 9.14
C PRO A 189 23.43 12.10 10.45
N ALA A 190 23.28 12.92 11.48
CA ALA A 190 22.52 12.59 12.67
C ALA A 190 21.09 13.14 12.53
N GLN A 191 20.09 12.39 12.97
CA GLN A 191 18.70 12.83 12.95
C GLN A 191 18.15 12.85 14.36
N GLU A 192 17.24 13.79 14.63
CA GLU A 192 16.48 13.77 15.87
C GLU A 192 15.45 12.63 15.81
N VAL A 193 15.57 11.69 16.74
CA VAL A 193 14.61 10.61 16.93
C VAL A 193 13.90 10.80 18.25
N SER A 194 12.61 10.48 18.29
CA SER A 194 11.82 10.58 19.50
C SER A 194 10.94 9.35 19.74
N THR A 195 10.63 9.14 21.01
CA THR A 195 9.67 8.14 21.50
C THR A 195 8.78 8.79 22.54
N GLU A 196 7.49 8.45 22.48
CA GLU A 196 6.48 8.88 23.43
C GLU A 196 6.08 7.72 24.33
N GLN A 197 5.93 7.99 25.63
CA GLN A 197 5.33 7.06 26.58
C GLN A 197 4.47 7.79 27.61
N THR A 198 3.34 7.19 27.95
CA THR A 198 2.48 7.66 29.05
C THR A 198 2.74 6.85 30.31
N ILE A 199 3.01 7.53 31.42
CA ILE A 199 3.19 6.93 32.74
C ILE A 199 2.18 7.52 33.72
N THR A 200 1.41 6.67 34.39
CA THR A 200 0.47 7.09 35.44
C THR A 200 1.18 7.13 36.78
N LEU A 201 1.24 8.30 37.39
CA LEU A 201 1.70 8.50 38.76
C LEU A 201 0.54 8.37 39.74
N ALA A 202 0.82 7.89 40.96
CA ALA A 202 -0.17 7.73 42.00
C ALA A 202 0.41 8.09 43.37
N VAL A 203 -0.31 8.92 44.14
CA VAL A 203 0.01 9.26 45.53
C VAL A 203 -1.22 9.05 46.41
N ARG A 204 -1.01 8.61 47.66
CA ARG A 204 -2.10 8.55 48.64
C ARG A 204 -2.48 9.97 49.06
N THR A 205 -3.77 10.24 49.15
CA THR A 205 -4.27 11.53 49.62
C THR A 205 -4.05 11.72 51.11
N THR A 206 -3.68 12.92 51.54
CA THR A 206 -3.41 13.25 52.95
C THR A 206 -4.53 14.09 53.59
N GLY A 207 -5.37 14.72 52.78
CA GLY A 207 -6.50 15.52 53.25
C GLY A 207 -7.66 14.67 53.75
N THR A 208 -8.60 15.32 54.45
CA THR A 208 -9.90 14.74 54.80
C THR A 208 -11.00 15.74 54.52
N VAL A 209 -12.12 15.28 53.96
CA VAL A 209 -13.32 16.07 53.73
C VAL A 209 -14.52 15.42 54.41
N PRO A 210 -15.38 16.19 55.11
CA PRO A 210 -16.62 15.66 55.64
C PRO A 210 -17.60 15.41 54.49
N VAL A 211 -18.00 14.15 54.28
CA VAL A 211 -18.98 13.77 53.26
C VAL A 211 -20.30 13.41 53.94
N PRO A 212 -21.45 13.91 53.45
CA PRO A 212 -22.76 13.47 53.91
C PRO A 212 -23.01 11.99 53.57
N THR A 213 -23.22 11.13 54.57
CA THR A 213 -23.40 9.67 54.33
C THR A 213 -24.72 9.11 54.82
N LYS A 214 -25.32 9.70 55.85
CA LYS A 214 -26.60 9.21 56.42
C LYS A 214 -27.72 10.19 56.12
N HIS A 215 -28.90 9.65 55.85
CA HIS A 215 -30.13 10.41 55.65
C HIS A 215 -30.83 10.66 56.99
N ALA A 216 -31.43 11.84 57.13
CA ALA A 216 -32.31 12.11 58.25
C ALA A 216 -33.61 11.30 58.10
N THR A 217 -34.10 10.75 59.19
CA THR A 217 -35.38 10.02 59.25
C THR A 217 -36.32 10.75 60.19
N ALA A 218 -37.59 10.82 59.80
CA ALA A 218 -38.66 11.48 60.54
C ALA A 218 -39.81 10.52 60.74
N ILE A 219 -40.50 10.64 61.88
CA ILE A 219 -41.81 10.03 62.09
C ILE A 219 -42.84 11.15 61.97
N LEU A 220 -43.65 11.09 60.93
CA LEU A 220 -44.63 12.10 60.58
C LEU A 220 -46.02 11.64 61.00
N THR A 221 -46.77 12.52 61.64
CA THR A 221 -48.16 12.33 62.01
C THR A 221 -49.03 12.96 60.94
N LEU A 222 -49.69 12.12 60.13
CA LEU A 222 -50.61 12.51 59.07
C LEU A 222 -52.03 12.57 59.63
N THR A 223 -52.69 13.73 59.49
CA THR A 223 -54.05 13.96 59.99
C THR A 223 -54.99 14.29 58.85
N ASN A 224 -56.01 13.45 58.65
CA ASN A 224 -57.05 13.68 57.64
C ASN A 224 -58.29 14.32 58.29
N SER A 225 -58.49 15.61 58.04
CA SER A 225 -59.67 16.35 58.53
C SER A 225 -60.86 16.31 57.56
N SER A 226 -60.74 15.61 56.43
CA SER A 226 -61.79 15.48 55.42
C SER A 226 -62.73 14.30 55.72
N GLN A 227 -63.82 14.21 54.95
CA GLN A 227 -64.77 13.09 55.02
C GLN A 227 -64.45 11.93 54.06
N GLN A 228 -63.34 11.99 53.33
CA GLN A 228 -62.92 10.96 52.38
C GLN A 228 -61.58 10.35 52.81
N ALA A 229 -61.42 9.03 52.63
CA ALA A 229 -60.13 8.39 52.85
C ALA A 229 -59.15 8.81 51.75
N VAL A 230 -57.92 9.13 52.13
CA VAL A 230 -56.84 9.51 51.20
C VAL A 230 -55.77 8.43 51.27
N LEU A 231 -55.47 7.82 50.12
CA LEU A 231 -54.38 6.87 49.97
C LEU A 231 -53.12 7.61 49.51
N VAL A 232 -52.07 7.59 50.33
CA VAL A 232 -50.79 8.21 50.01
C VAL A 232 -49.79 7.11 49.65
N PRO A 233 -49.30 7.02 48.41
CA PRO A 233 -48.34 5.99 48.02
C PRO A 233 -46.97 6.22 48.67
N ALA A 234 -46.18 5.15 48.78
CA ALA A 234 -44.76 5.25 49.15
C ALA A 234 -44.03 6.15 48.14
N GLY A 235 -43.04 6.91 48.61
CA GLY A 235 -42.29 7.88 47.80
C GLY A 235 -42.99 9.22 47.60
N SER A 236 -44.18 9.44 48.20
CA SER A 236 -44.81 10.77 48.20
C SER A 236 -43.92 11.79 48.93
N VAL A 237 -43.73 12.95 48.31
CA VAL A 237 -42.75 13.95 48.76
C VAL A 237 -43.40 15.01 49.65
N LEU A 238 -42.73 15.28 50.77
CA LEU A 238 -43.04 16.35 51.70
C LEU A 238 -41.89 17.35 51.75
N VAL A 239 -42.23 18.63 51.86
CA VAL A 239 -41.28 19.74 51.95
C VAL A 239 -41.41 20.39 53.31
N THR A 240 -40.28 20.67 53.96
CA THR A 240 -40.21 21.25 55.30
C THR A 240 -39.06 22.27 55.42
N GLY A 241 -39.28 23.24 56.31
CA GLY A 241 -38.28 24.24 56.68
C GLY A 241 -38.01 25.31 55.61
N PRO A 242 -37.23 26.35 55.97
CA PRO A 242 -36.90 27.46 55.07
C PRO A 242 -35.96 27.09 53.92
N GLY A 243 -35.38 25.89 53.93
CA GLY A 243 -34.43 25.40 52.92
C GLY A 243 -35.02 24.42 51.92
N ASP A 244 -36.35 24.30 51.84
CA ASP A 244 -37.05 23.35 50.98
C ASP A 244 -36.48 21.93 51.08
N ILE A 245 -36.45 21.39 52.30
CA ILE A 245 -35.90 20.06 52.56
C ILE A 245 -36.95 19.03 52.17
N HIS A 246 -36.61 18.14 51.24
CA HIS A 246 -37.52 17.14 50.71
C HIS A 246 -37.38 15.81 51.46
N PHE A 247 -38.50 15.25 51.89
CA PHE A 247 -38.63 13.95 52.51
C PHE A 247 -39.58 13.06 51.70
N GLU A 248 -39.23 11.78 51.58
CA GLU A 248 -40.05 10.77 50.90
C GLU A 248 -40.71 9.85 51.94
N LEU A 249 -42.00 9.59 51.76
CA LEU A 249 -42.75 8.68 52.62
C LEU A 249 -42.28 7.22 52.43
N GLY A 250 -41.95 6.52 53.52
CA GLY A 250 -41.34 5.20 53.44
C GLY A 250 -42.27 4.05 53.08
N ALA A 251 -43.59 4.23 53.20
CA ALA A 251 -44.58 3.19 52.87
C ALA A 251 -45.92 3.80 52.44
N GLU A 252 -46.68 3.04 51.64
CA GLU A 252 -48.05 3.40 51.29
C GLU A 252 -48.92 3.45 52.56
N THR A 253 -49.63 4.56 52.73
CA THR A 253 -50.40 4.86 53.94
C THR A 253 -51.81 5.27 53.57
N LEU A 254 -52.80 4.50 54.03
CA LEU A 254 -54.21 4.88 53.95
C LEU A 254 -54.60 5.71 55.17
N VAL A 255 -54.90 7.00 54.97
CA VAL A 255 -55.40 7.87 56.02
C VAL A 255 -56.92 7.99 55.90
N ALA A 256 -57.64 7.19 56.69
CA ALA A 256 -59.10 7.21 56.74
C ALA A 256 -59.64 8.59 57.17
N ALA A 257 -60.91 8.86 56.83
CA ALA A 257 -61.58 10.11 57.19
C ALA A 257 -61.55 10.34 58.72
N GLY A 258 -61.24 11.56 59.16
CA GLY A 258 -61.16 11.95 60.57
C GLY A 258 -60.09 11.21 61.39
N SER A 259 -59.16 10.50 60.75
CA SER A 259 -58.17 9.65 61.41
C SER A 259 -56.77 10.26 61.42
N VAL A 260 -55.94 9.78 62.34
CA VAL A 260 -54.52 10.16 62.48
C VAL A 260 -53.66 8.91 62.34
N VAL A 261 -52.64 8.95 61.48
CA VAL A 261 -51.72 7.83 61.25
C VAL A 261 -50.28 8.34 61.31
N THR A 262 -49.39 7.59 61.96
CA THR A 262 -47.96 7.88 61.96
C THR A 262 -47.25 7.08 60.87
N GLN A 263 -46.39 7.73 60.10
CA GLN A 263 -45.60 7.08 59.07
C GLN A 263 -44.16 7.60 59.06
N GLY A 264 -43.20 6.71 58.79
CA GLY A 264 -41.80 7.08 58.62
C GLY A 264 -41.55 7.75 57.27
N ALA A 265 -40.73 8.80 57.26
CA ALA A 265 -40.23 9.47 56.07
C ALA A 265 -38.72 9.65 56.15
N THR A 266 -38.06 9.62 54.99
CA THR A 266 -36.60 9.73 54.88
C THR A 266 -36.25 10.93 54.02
N ALA A 267 -35.27 11.72 54.45
CA ALA A 267 -34.78 12.85 53.67
C ALA A 267 -34.20 12.39 52.34
N ARG A 268 -34.46 13.13 51.27
CA ARG A 268 -33.95 12.79 49.94
C ARG A 268 -32.44 12.99 49.82
N VAL A 269 -31.90 13.98 50.53
CA VAL A 269 -30.47 14.32 50.53
C VAL A 269 -29.85 13.88 51.88
N PRO A 270 -28.68 13.21 51.87
CA PRO A 270 -27.97 12.87 53.10
C PRO A 270 -27.34 14.12 53.74
N GLY A 271 -27.08 14.05 55.04
CA GLY A 271 -26.34 15.08 55.77
C GLY A 271 -27.13 15.81 56.86
N PRO A 272 -26.42 16.58 57.70
CA PRO A 272 -27.01 17.22 58.86
C PRO A 272 -27.99 18.34 58.50
N ASP A 273 -27.86 18.93 57.31
CA ASP A 273 -28.76 19.97 56.79
C ASP A 273 -30.19 19.45 56.57
N ALA A 274 -30.35 18.13 56.43
CA ALA A 274 -31.65 17.49 56.36
C ALA A 274 -32.27 17.19 57.75
N ASN A 275 -31.57 17.49 58.85
CA ASN A 275 -32.15 17.33 60.19
C ASN A 275 -33.09 18.50 60.49
N VAL A 276 -34.30 18.19 60.95
CA VAL A 276 -35.38 19.17 61.15
C VAL A 276 -35.84 19.14 62.59
N ALA A 277 -35.97 20.30 63.22
CA ALA A 277 -36.45 20.39 64.60
C ALA A 277 -37.88 19.83 64.75
N ALA A 278 -38.24 19.42 65.96
CA ALA A 278 -39.62 19.01 66.27
C ALA A 278 -40.58 20.19 66.06
N GLY A 279 -41.81 19.90 65.59
CA GLY A 279 -42.84 20.92 65.35
C GLY A 279 -42.57 21.83 64.16
N ALA A 280 -41.78 21.38 63.19
CA ALA A 280 -41.59 22.11 61.93
C ALA A 280 -42.88 22.12 61.09
N SER A 281 -42.95 23.05 60.15
CA SER A 281 -44.05 23.11 59.18
C SER A 281 -43.76 22.19 58.01
N TRP A 282 -44.73 21.36 57.65
CA TRP A 282 -44.64 20.39 56.56
C TRP A 282 -45.74 20.66 55.55
N THR A 283 -45.39 20.55 54.28
CA THR A 283 -46.34 20.67 53.16
C THR A 283 -46.11 19.54 52.19
N TRP A 284 -47.16 19.13 51.48
CA TRP A 284 -47.05 18.17 50.39
C TRP A 284 -46.59 18.89 49.13
N GLU A 285 -45.62 18.32 48.43
CA GLU A 285 -45.23 18.81 47.10
C GLU A 285 -46.39 18.61 46.11
N ASP A 286 -47.10 17.48 46.22
CA ASP A 286 -48.26 17.18 45.40
C ASP A 286 -49.55 17.80 45.95
N THR A 287 -50.18 18.64 45.13
CA THR A 287 -51.48 19.28 45.41
C THR A 287 -52.60 18.32 45.82
N ARG A 288 -52.56 17.05 45.37
CA ARG A 288 -53.57 16.04 45.69
C ARG A 288 -53.63 15.69 47.19
N PHE A 289 -52.53 15.89 47.91
CA PHE A 289 -52.43 15.54 49.33
C PHE A 289 -52.50 16.74 50.28
N GLN A 290 -52.65 17.97 49.76
CA GLN A 290 -52.72 19.18 50.58
C GLN A 290 -53.89 19.23 51.58
N GLY A 291 -54.91 18.38 51.40
CA GLY A 291 -55.99 18.19 52.38
C GLY A 291 -55.58 17.44 53.65
N LEU A 292 -54.38 16.84 53.68
CA LEU A 292 -53.79 16.18 54.84
C LEU A 292 -52.82 17.13 55.56
N SER A 293 -53.05 17.33 56.86
CA SER A 293 -52.10 18.05 57.71
C SER A 293 -50.99 17.12 58.17
N VAL A 294 -49.76 17.63 58.22
CA VAL A 294 -48.57 16.85 58.60
C VAL A 294 -47.82 17.56 59.71
N ALA A 295 -47.46 16.81 60.74
CA ALA A 295 -46.67 17.31 61.86
C ALA A 295 -45.61 16.29 62.27
N ASN A 296 -44.45 16.75 62.72
CA ASN A 296 -43.43 15.90 63.34
C ASN A 296 -43.36 16.17 64.85
N ALA A 297 -43.79 15.19 65.66
CA ALA A 297 -43.73 15.31 67.12
C ALA A 297 -42.28 15.24 67.65
N GLN A 298 -41.42 14.49 66.95
CA GLN A 298 -39.99 14.35 67.23
C GLN A 298 -39.18 15.02 66.11
N PRO A 299 -37.92 15.44 66.37
CA PRO A 299 -37.07 15.97 65.33
C PRO A 299 -36.77 14.91 64.26
N ALA A 300 -36.67 15.31 63.01
CA ALA A 300 -36.08 14.49 61.96
C ALA A 300 -34.56 14.46 62.20
N ALA A 301 -34.00 13.26 62.40
CA ALA A 301 -32.61 13.09 62.84
C ALA A 301 -31.95 11.89 62.14
N GLY A 302 -30.62 11.81 62.23
CA GLY A 302 -29.82 10.74 61.62
C GLY A 302 -28.95 11.20 60.46
N GLY A 303 -29.14 12.44 59.98
CA GLY A 303 -28.27 13.06 59.01
C GLY A 303 -26.91 13.40 59.62
N THR A 304 -25.84 12.75 59.15
CA THR A 304 -24.47 12.93 59.67
C THR A 304 -23.44 13.10 58.56
N LEU A 305 -22.31 13.71 58.92
CA LEU A 305 -21.09 13.76 58.10
C LEU A 305 -20.12 12.68 58.57
N GLU A 306 -19.46 12.01 57.65
CA GLU A 306 -18.34 11.10 57.94
C GLU A 306 -17.07 11.60 57.24
N PRO A 307 -15.92 11.59 57.92
CA PRO A 307 -14.66 11.99 57.31
C PRO A 307 -14.24 10.97 56.25
N ARG A 308 -13.94 11.45 55.05
CA ARG A 308 -13.36 10.65 53.96
C ARG A 308 -12.02 11.24 53.52
N PRO A 309 -11.05 10.41 53.10
CA PRO A 309 -9.83 10.90 52.47
C PRO A 309 -10.17 11.80 51.28
N ALA A 310 -9.42 12.88 51.14
CA ALA A 310 -9.63 13.89 50.11
C ALA A 310 -8.32 14.49 49.65
N VAL A 311 -8.32 14.98 48.42
CA VAL A 311 -7.13 15.58 47.81
C VAL A 311 -6.75 16.88 48.52
N ASP A 312 -5.55 16.94 49.10
CA ASP A 312 -4.96 18.17 49.63
C ASP A 312 -4.06 18.84 48.57
N THR A 313 -3.90 20.15 48.66
CA THR A 313 -2.92 20.92 47.88
C THR A 313 -1.49 20.37 47.97
N ARG A 314 -1.11 19.76 49.11
CA ARG A 314 0.19 19.12 49.31
C ARG A 314 0.34 17.85 48.46
N ASP A 315 -0.74 17.11 48.23
CA ASP A 315 -0.74 15.91 47.41
C ASP A 315 -0.51 16.30 45.94
N ILE A 316 -1.18 17.37 45.48
CA ILE A 316 -1.00 17.94 44.14
C ILE A 316 0.44 18.44 43.94
N ALA A 317 1.01 19.14 44.93
CA ALA A 317 2.41 19.58 44.86
C ALA A 317 3.37 18.37 44.80
N SER A 318 3.09 17.32 45.58
CA SER A 318 3.92 16.12 45.64
C SER A 318 3.89 15.33 44.33
N ILE A 319 2.72 15.11 43.73
CA ILE A 319 2.61 14.36 42.47
C ILE A 319 3.24 15.13 41.29
N ASN A 320 3.14 16.46 41.28
CA ASN A 320 3.82 17.30 40.28
C ASN A 320 5.35 17.27 40.44
N ALA A 321 5.86 17.24 41.68
CA ALA A 321 7.29 17.07 41.93
C ALA A 321 7.78 15.70 41.43
N LEU A 322 7.01 14.63 41.68
CA LEU A 322 7.29 13.29 41.14
C LEU A 322 7.32 13.28 39.61
N ALA A 323 6.41 14.00 38.95
CA ALA A 323 6.42 14.12 37.48
C ALA A 323 7.69 14.81 36.96
N GLN A 324 8.15 15.86 37.63
CA GLN A 324 9.41 16.53 37.27
C GLN A 324 10.63 15.65 37.49
N ASP A 325 10.67 14.90 38.60
CA ASP A 325 11.76 13.97 38.90
C ASP A 325 11.79 12.81 37.90
N LEU A 326 10.62 12.33 37.47
CA LEU A 326 10.50 11.33 36.41
C LEU A 326 11.13 11.83 35.10
N GLY A 327 10.86 13.08 34.70
CA GLY A 327 11.48 13.69 33.51
C GLY A 327 13.01 13.82 33.57
N ARG A 328 13.61 13.81 34.78
CA ARG A 328 15.07 13.85 34.99
C ARG A 328 15.70 12.47 35.13
N SER A 329 14.89 11.40 35.19
CA SER A 329 15.36 10.06 35.44
C SER A 329 16.12 9.48 34.25
N GLU A 330 17.29 8.90 34.49
CA GLU A 330 18.04 8.16 33.45
C GLU A 330 17.26 6.95 32.93
N THR A 331 16.40 6.35 33.76
CA THR A 331 15.56 5.22 33.35
C THR A 331 14.63 5.62 32.21
N VAL A 332 14.07 6.84 32.27
CA VAL A 332 13.19 7.37 31.22
C VAL A 332 13.95 7.57 29.91
N ARG A 333 15.20 8.05 29.98
CA ARG A 333 16.04 8.20 28.77
C ARG A 333 16.37 6.88 28.09
N ARG A 334 16.49 5.78 28.85
CA ARG A 334 16.77 4.43 28.30
C ARG A 334 15.60 3.84 27.52
N ILE A 335 14.37 4.32 27.73
CA ILE A 335 13.19 3.87 26.99
C ILE A 335 13.36 4.15 25.49
N LEU A 336 14.07 5.23 25.13
CA LEU A 336 14.42 5.52 23.75
C LEU A 336 15.33 4.46 23.13
N LEU A 337 16.29 3.90 23.88
CA LEU A 337 17.14 2.80 23.40
C LEU A 337 16.35 1.52 23.16
N GLU A 338 15.44 1.18 24.07
CA GLU A 338 14.60 -0.02 23.94
C GLU A 338 13.66 0.08 22.74
N ALA A 339 13.13 1.28 22.46
CA ALA A 339 12.28 1.54 21.31
C ALA A 339 13.05 1.52 19.97
N ARG A 340 14.36 1.76 20.00
CA ARG A 340 15.23 1.89 18.80
C ARG A 340 16.49 1.03 18.91
N PRO A 341 16.38 -0.31 18.99
CA PRO A 341 17.51 -1.20 19.25
C PRO A 341 18.54 -1.28 18.11
N HIS A 342 18.20 -0.77 16.93
CA HIS A 342 19.05 -0.82 15.72
C HIS A 342 19.62 0.55 15.31
N ASP A 343 19.22 1.62 16.00
CA ASP A 343 19.77 2.95 15.77
C ASP A 343 20.92 3.22 16.76
N ALA A 344 21.93 3.99 16.36
CA ALA A 344 22.95 4.48 17.28
C ALA A 344 22.45 5.76 17.94
N VAL A 345 21.73 5.62 19.07
CA VAL A 345 21.11 6.72 19.80
C VAL A 345 22.11 7.37 20.76
N PHE A 346 22.33 8.68 20.62
CA PHE A 346 23.24 9.45 21.45
C PHE A 346 22.55 9.97 22.71
N LEU A 347 22.45 9.13 23.75
CA LEU A 347 21.79 9.49 25.02
C LEU A 347 22.33 10.76 25.70
N GLY A 348 23.58 11.16 25.45
CA GLY A 348 24.14 12.42 25.97
C GLY A 348 23.49 13.68 25.40
N THR A 349 22.80 13.55 24.26
CA THR A 349 22.01 14.60 23.60
C THR A 349 20.51 14.48 23.91
N ALA A 350 20.13 13.58 24.82
CA ALA A 350 18.73 13.31 25.09
C ALA A 350 18.07 14.47 25.83
N GLU A 351 17.04 15.02 25.22
CA GLU A 351 16.11 15.95 25.84
C GLU A 351 14.84 15.21 26.25
N THR A 352 14.22 15.66 27.34
CA THR A 352 13.01 15.04 27.87
C THR A 352 12.00 16.13 28.12
N SER A 353 10.89 16.05 27.40
CA SER A 353 9.73 16.90 27.59
C SER A 353 8.65 16.11 28.33
N ILE A 354 8.05 16.74 29.34
CA ILE A 354 6.95 16.17 30.10
C ILE A 354 5.72 17.05 29.91
N GLU A 355 4.60 16.41 29.59
CA GLU A 355 3.29 17.03 29.46
C GLU A 355 2.37 16.37 30.50
N PRO A 356 2.15 17.00 31.66
CA PRO A 356 1.22 16.48 32.65
C PRO A 356 -0.21 16.63 32.14
N GLY A 357 -0.99 15.55 32.21
CA GLY A 357 -2.41 15.54 31.90
C GLY A 357 -3.27 16.01 33.08
N ASP A 358 -4.53 15.58 33.08
CA ASP A 358 -5.50 15.93 34.11
C ASP A 358 -5.30 15.11 35.39
N LEU A 359 -5.52 15.76 36.53
CA LEU A 359 -5.62 15.08 37.82
C LEU A 359 -6.95 14.31 37.89
N SER A 360 -6.90 13.10 38.46
CA SER A 360 -8.10 12.28 38.71
C SER A 360 -9.17 12.95 39.57
N ALA A 361 -8.78 13.85 40.48
CA ALA A 361 -9.69 14.64 41.30
C ALA A 361 -9.06 16.00 41.68
N PRO A 362 -9.85 17.09 41.75
CA PRO A 362 -9.38 18.39 42.20
C PRO A 362 -9.23 18.45 43.73
N ALA A 363 -8.59 19.51 44.23
CA ALA A 363 -8.42 19.72 45.66
C ALA A 363 -9.76 19.80 46.39
N GLY A 364 -9.86 19.10 47.52
CA GLY A 364 -11.06 19.04 48.36
C GLY A 364 -12.08 17.96 48.00
N GLU A 365 -11.90 17.27 46.87
CA GLU A 365 -12.78 16.16 46.50
C GLU A 365 -12.38 14.85 47.19
N PRO A 366 -13.37 13.99 47.52
CA PRO A 366 -13.13 12.71 48.17
C PRO A 366 -12.45 11.73 47.21
N ALA A 367 -11.24 11.30 47.54
CA ALA A 367 -10.47 10.31 46.82
C ALA A 367 -9.46 9.66 47.77
N ASP A 368 -9.21 8.36 47.65
CA ASP A 368 -8.19 7.66 48.46
C ASP A 368 -6.78 7.77 47.84
N ILE A 369 -6.72 7.91 46.51
CA ILE A 369 -5.50 7.99 45.71
C ILE A 369 -5.70 9.09 44.68
N LEU A 370 -4.73 9.99 44.58
CA LEU A 370 -4.62 10.96 43.51
C LEU A 370 -3.71 10.39 42.43
N THR A 371 -4.24 10.24 41.22
CA THR A 371 -3.45 9.88 40.03
C THR A 371 -3.28 11.05 39.06
N LEU A 372 -2.16 11.03 38.34
CA LEU A 372 -1.79 11.97 37.28
C LEU A 372 -1.17 11.20 36.11
N ASP A 373 -1.75 11.32 34.93
CA ASP A 373 -1.16 10.78 33.71
C ASP A 373 -0.12 11.76 33.18
N VAL A 374 1.11 11.28 32.96
CA VAL A 374 2.22 12.09 32.45
C VAL A 374 2.64 11.54 31.10
N LYS A 375 2.47 12.35 30.06
CA LYS A 375 3.02 12.06 28.73
C LYS A 375 4.46 12.53 28.67
N ILE A 376 5.36 11.60 28.37
CA ILE A 376 6.79 11.84 28.31
C ILE A 376 7.22 11.66 26.86
N VAL A 377 7.86 12.69 26.32
CA VAL A 377 8.52 12.63 25.01
C VAL A 377 10.02 12.74 25.24
N VAL A 378 10.75 11.68 24.87
CA VAL A 378 12.21 11.67 24.91
C VAL A 378 12.69 11.80 23.47
N SER A 379 13.48 12.84 23.19
CA SER A 379 14.17 13.00 21.91
C SER A 379 15.68 13.00 22.10
N ALA A 380 16.40 12.52 21.10
CA ALA A 380 17.86 12.56 21.07
C ALA A 380 18.35 12.55 19.62
N LEU A 381 19.59 12.97 19.39
CA LEU A 381 20.26 12.72 18.11
C LEU A 381 20.59 11.22 18.00
N ALA A 382 20.38 10.66 16.82
CA ALA A 382 20.75 9.30 16.50
C ALA A 382 21.20 9.17 15.05
N VAL A 383 22.03 8.16 14.78
CA VAL A 383 22.29 7.70 13.41
C VAL A 383 21.39 6.51 13.15
N THR A 384 20.52 6.63 12.15
CA THR A 384 19.54 5.60 11.83
C THR A 384 20.21 4.32 11.34
N GLN A 385 19.55 3.17 11.54
CA GLN A 385 20.01 1.87 11.04
C GLN A 385 20.39 1.92 9.55
N GLY A 386 19.59 2.57 8.71
CA GLY A 386 19.84 2.65 7.27
C GLY A 386 21.15 3.37 6.95
N THR A 387 21.42 4.49 7.63
CA THR A 387 22.67 5.24 7.49
C THR A 387 23.88 4.43 8.00
N LEU A 388 23.72 3.74 9.13
CA LEU A 388 24.77 2.88 9.67
C LEU A 388 25.11 1.71 8.73
N GLU A 389 24.10 1.07 8.14
CA GLU A 389 24.29 0.02 7.15
C GLU A 389 24.94 0.52 5.86
N GLU A 390 24.62 1.74 5.43
CA GLU A 390 25.25 2.38 4.26
C GLU A 390 26.76 2.58 4.48
N VAL A 391 27.13 3.14 5.63
CA VAL A 391 28.53 3.34 6.03
C VAL A 391 29.24 2.00 6.20
N ALA A 392 28.61 1.03 6.88
CA ALA A 392 29.18 -0.29 7.05
C ALA A 392 29.43 -0.99 5.70
N ARG A 393 28.46 -0.91 4.78
CA ARG A 393 28.57 -1.49 3.43
C ARG A 393 29.73 -0.89 2.65
N SER A 394 29.87 0.43 2.66
CA SER A 394 30.91 1.13 1.90
C SER A 394 32.31 0.86 2.47
N VAL A 395 32.48 0.91 3.80
CA VAL A 395 33.74 0.59 4.48
C VAL A 395 34.13 -0.87 4.26
N LEU A 396 33.22 -1.83 4.43
CA LEU A 396 33.51 -3.25 4.23
C LEU A 396 33.88 -3.55 2.77
N ALA A 397 33.18 -2.96 1.80
CA ALA A 397 33.49 -3.15 0.37
C ALA A 397 34.91 -2.65 0.02
N SER A 398 35.38 -1.58 0.66
CA SER A 398 36.73 -1.04 0.47
C SER A 398 37.82 -1.94 1.06
N GLU A 399 37.54 -2.66 2.16
CA GLU A 399 38.50 -3.49 2.88
C GLU A 399 38.85 -4.78 2.09
N ARG A 400 37.88 -5.33 1.36
CA ARG A 400 38.02 -6.57 0.58
C ARG A 400 37.71 -6.32 -0.91
N PRO A 401 38.57 -5.57 -1.63
CA PRO A 401 38.34 -5.30 -3.04
C PRO A 401 38.26 -6.60 -3.84
N GLY A 402 37.25 -6.72 -4.70
CA GLY A 402 37.04 -7.89 -5.55
C GLY A 402 36.35 -9.09 -4.88
N LYS A 403 36.01 -9.01 -3.59
CA LYS A 403 35.10 -9.97 -2.93
C LYS A 403 33.67 -9.42 -2.95
N VAL A 404 32.69 -10.31 -2.96
CA VAL A 404 31.27 -9.94 -3.03
C VAL A 404 30.67 -9.94 -1.63
N LEU A 405 30.24 -8.77 -1.17
CA LEU A 405 29.48 -8.62 0.07
C LEU A 405 28.04 -9.12 -0.15
N ILE A 406 27.56 -10.00 0.72
CA ILE A 406 26.22 -10.58 0.61
C ILE A 406 25.19 -9.52 1.05
N PRO A 407 24.21 -9.16 0.19
CA PRO A 407 23.13 -8.25 0.56
C PRO A 407 22.39 -8.70 1.82
N GLY A 408 22.01 -7.75 2.68
CA GLY A 408 21.29 -8.03 3.94
C GLY A 408 22.12 -8.69 5.05
N SER A 409 23.41 -8.95 4.83
CA SER A 409 24.31 -9.48 5.87
C SER A 409 25.02 -8.41 6.70
N VAL A 410 24.92 -7.14 6.28
CA VAL A 410 25.60 -6.01 6.90
C VAL A 410 24.87 -5.62 8.18
N TYR A 411 25.63 -5.44 9.25
CA TYR A 411 25.14 -4.87 10.50
C TYR A 411 26.12 -3.87 11.06
N ALA A 412 25.61 -2.97 11.88
CA ALA A 412 26.36 -1.94 12.58
C ALA A 412 25.77 -1.78 13.98
N LEU A 413 26.63 -1.85 14.99
CA LEU A 413 26.25 -1.77 16.40
C LEU A 413 27.14 -0.76 17.10
N GLU A 414 26.55 0.16 17.85
CA GLU A 414 27.31 1.11 18.66
C GLU A 414 28.03 0.38 19.80
N THR A 415 29.33 0.65 19.99
CA THR A 415 30.15 0.01 21.06
C THR A 415 30.30 0.88 22.31
N GLY A 416 29.74 2.09 22.32
CA GLY A 416 29.51 2.89 23.54
C GLY A 416 30.56 3.94 23.88
N ALA A 417 31.64 4.09 23.09
CA ALA A 417 32.60 5.18 23.28
C ALA A 417 32.08 6.44 22.58
N ARG A 418 31.57 7.41 23.35
CA ARG A 418 30.95 8.65 22.82
C ARG A 418 31.71 9.89 23.30
N ARG A 419 32.02 10.80 22.39
CA ARG A 419 32.48 12.17 22.72
C ARG A 419 31.57 13.18 22.04
N LEU A 420 30.95 14.03 22.85
CA LEU A 420 30.11 15.13 22.39
C LEU A 420 30.94 16.42 22.37
N ASP A 421 30.92 17.11 21.24
CA ASP A 421 31.42 18.48 21.09
C ASP A 421 30.19 19.40 20.86
N PRO A 422 29.63 19.99 21.93
CA PRO A 422 28.39 20.75 21.86
C PRO A 422 28.53 22.07 21.10
N GLU A 423 29.74 22.62 20.94
CA GLU A 423 29.95 23.86 20.17
C GLU A 423 29.81 23.64 18.66
N LYS A 424 29.98 22.39 18.20
CA LYS A 424 29.96 22.01 16.78
C LYS A 424 28.82 21.04 16.43
N ASN A 425 27.89 20.80 17.36
CA ASN A 425 26.85 19.77 17.26
C ASN A 425 27.39 18.40 16.79
N LEU A 426 28.61 18.06 17.22
CA LEU A 426 29.35 16.95 16.68
C LEU A 426 29.45 15.82 17.70
N VAL A 427 29.02 14.63 17.31
CA VAL A 427 29.16 13.41 18.10
C VAL A 427 30.19 12.49 17.44
N ARG A 428 31.21 12.09 18.18
CA ARG A 428 32.12 11.02 17.76
C ARG A 428 31.77 9.75 18.49
N THR A 429 31.50 8.68 17.74
CA THR A 429 31.16 7.38 18.32
C THR A 429 31.93 6.23 17.67
N GLU A 430 32.16 5.17 18.42
CA GLU A 430 32.68 3.90 17.92
C GLU A 430 31.55 2.94 17.55
N ILE A 431 31.68 2.32 16.37
CA ILE A 431 30.69 1.40 15.82
C ILE A 431 31.39 0.13 15.37
N ALA A 432 30.92 -0.99 15.88
CA ALA A 432 31.25 -2.31 15.39
C ALA A 432 30.41 -2.61 14.16
N ILE A 433 31.07 -2.69 13.01
CA ILE A 433 30.46 -3.06 11.74
C ILE A 433 30.85 -4.49 11.39
N GLY A 434 29.93 -5.20 10.73
CA GLY A 434 30.18 -6.55 10.25
C GLY A 434 29.37 -6.90 9.01
N GLY A 435 29.84 -7.91 8.27
CA GLY A 435 29.16 -8.39 7.07
C GLY A 435 29.76 -9.70 6.55
N LEU A 436 28.96 -10.42 5.76
CA LEU A 436 29.35 -11.70 5.18
C LEU A 436 29.82 -11.52 3.74
N PHE A 437 31.01 -12.02 3.42
CA PHE A 437 31.56 -12.03 2.06
C PHE A 437 31.47 -13.41 1.45
N ALA A 438 30.95 -13.52 0.24
CA ALA A 438 30.89 -14.77 -0.49
C ALA A 438 32.32 -15.28 -0.80
N ARG A 439 32.58 -16.54 -0.46
CA ARG A 439 33.90 -17.15 -0.63
C ARG A 439 34.07 -17.61 -2.09
N ASP A 440 34.99 -16.96 -2.79
CA ASP A 440 35.46 -17.32 -4.14
C ASP A 440 34.37 -17.46 -5.22
N VAL A 441 33.24 -16.76 -5.06
CA VAL A 441 32.12 -16.79 -5.99
C VAL A 441 31.53 -15.40 -6.23
N THR A 442 31.17 -15.12 -7.48
CA THR A 442 30.51 -13.88 -7.89
C THR A 442 29.19 -14.16 -8.60
N PRO A 443 28.22 -13.22 -8.59
CA PRO A 443 26.95 -13.39 -9.30
C PRO A 443 27.14 -13.67 -10.79
N ASP A 444 28.14 -13.04 -11.42
CA ASP A 444 28.48 -13.27 -12.83
C ASP A 444 29.07 -14.66 -13.09
N ALA A 445 29.90 -15.17 -12.17
CA ALA A 445 30.43 -16.53 -12.26
C ALA A 445 29.29 -17.57 -12.16
N VAL A 446 28.35 -17.36 -11.23
CA VAL A 446 27.14 -18.18 -11.09
C VAL A 446 26.29 -18.11 -12.36
N ARG A 447 25.98 -16.89 -12.83
CA ARG A 447 25.23 -16.64 -14.08
C ARG A 447 25.84 -17.36 -15.28
N GLY A 448 27.17 -17.33 -15.40
CA GLY A 448 27.92 -18.02 -16.45
C GLY A 448 27.83 -19.55 -16.34
N ALA A 449 27.86 -20.09 -15.13
CA ALA A 449 27.83 -21.53 -14.87
C ALA A 449 26.45 -22.18 -15.11
N VAL A 450 25.36 -21.45 -14.81
CA VAL A 450 23.98 -21.97 -14.90
C VAL A 450 23.30 -21.74 -16.26
N LYS A 451 23.91 -20.91 -17.12
CA LYS A 451 23.37 -20.54 -18.44
C LYS A 451 23.08 -21.78 -19.32
N GLY A 452 21.85 -21.89 -19.81
CA GLY A 452 21.45 -23.02 -20.67
C GLY A 452 21.42 -24.39 -19.98
N LYS A 453 21.46 -24.44 -18.65
CA LYS A 453 21.34 -25.68 -17.87
C LYS A 453 19.89 -25.91 -17.44
N SER A 454 19.53 -27.15 -17.13
CA SER A 454 18.27 -27.43 -16.43
C SER A 454 18.36 -26.98 -14.96
N VAL A 455 17.22 -26.86 -14.29
CA VAL A 455 17.15 -26.53 -12.85
C VAL A 455 18.03 -27.47 -12.02
N SER A 456 17.91 -28.79 -12.25
CA SER A 456 18.67 -29.80 -11.50
C SER A 456 20.18 -29.75 -11.79
N SER A 457 20.57 -29.58 -13.05
CA SER A 457 21.98 -29.43 -13.42
C SER A 457 22.57 -28.13 -12.88
N ALA A 458 21.81 -27.03 -12.87
CA ALA A 458 22.24 -25.77 -12.27
C ALA A 458 22.55 -25.96 -10.78
N LYS A 459 21.61 -26.53 -10.00
CA LYS A 459 21.83 -26.81 -8.56
C LYS A 459 23.05 -27.70 -8.32
N SER A 460 23.22 -28.76 -9.10
CA SER A 460 24.37 -29.66 -8.98
C SER A 460 25.71 -28.97 -9.30
N ILE A 461 25.75 -28.09 -10.30
CA ILE A 461 26.94 -27.29 -10.64
C ILE A 461 27.27 -26.29 -9.53
N LEU A 462 26.25 -25.66 -8.95
CA LEU A 462 26.43 -24.71 -7.84
C LEU A 462 27.01 -25.39 -6.59
N ALA A 463 26.49 -26.56 -6.22
CA ALA A 463 27.00 -27.34 -5.11
C ALA A 463 28.45 -27.83 -5.35
N SER A 464 28.70 -28.47 -6.50
CA SER A 464 30.02 -29.07 -6.79
C SER A 464 31.14 -28.07 -7.05
N ARG A 465 30.84 -26.95 -7.73
CA ARG A 465 31.86 -25.99 -8.17
C ARG A 465 32.10 -24.86 -7.17
N TYR A 466 31.04 -24.43 -6.47
CA TYR A 466 31.09 -23.25 -5.60
C TYR A 466 30.73 -23.56 -4.15
N GLY A 467 30.46 -24.83 -3.80
CA GLY A 467 30.04 -25.21 -2.45
C GLY A 467 28.68 -24.66 -2.04
N ILE A 468 27.83 -24.28 -3.01
CA ILE A 468 26.49 -23.74 -2.76
C ILE A 468 25.52 -24.92 -2.71
N ASP A 469 25.36 -25.50 -1.52
CA ASP A 469 24.48 -26.67 -1.32
C ASP A 469 22.98 -26.30 -1.41
N ASP A 470 22.65 -25.06 -1.09
CA ASP A 470 21.29 -24.53 -1.09
C ASP A 470 21.15 -23.43 -2.14
N ALA A 471 20.32 -23.68 -3.15
CA ALA A 471 20.03 -22.74 -4.22
C ALA A 471 18.60 -22.93 -4.74
N GLU A 472 17.87 -21.83 -4.80
CA GLU A 472 16.56 -21.75 -5.44
C GLU A 472 16.76 -21.29 -6.89
N VAL A 473 16.20 -22.05 -7.82
CA VAL A 473 16.38 -21.82 -9.25
C VAL A 473 15.01 -21.92 -9.89
N GLU A 474 14.52 -20.79 -10.39
CA GLU A 474 13.21 -20.66 -11.01
C GLU A 474 13.34 -20.30 -12.49
N ILE A 475 12.41 -20.80 -13.31
CA ILE A 475 12.35 -20.54 -14.74
C ILE A 475 10.96 -20.06 -15.10
N THR A 476 10.89 -18.90 -15.75
CA THR A 476 9.64 -18.32 -16.24
C THR A 476 9.72 -18.12 -17.75
N PRO A 477 8.73 -18.60 -18.53
CA PRO A 477 7.54 -19.33 -18.11
C PRO A 477 7.82 -20.82 -17.85
N GLY A 478 7.04 -21.46 -16.97
CA GLY A 478 7.30 -22.82 -16.47
C GLY A 478 7.32 -23.97 -17.49
N TRP A 479 6.98 -23.71 -18.77
CA TRP A 479 7.15 -24.69 -19.85
C TRP A 479 8.60 -24.83 -20.32
N ALA A 480 9.48 -23.86 -20.00
CA ALA A 480 10.83 -23.83 -20.52
C ALA A 480 11.73 -24.91 -19.84
N PRO A 481 12.39 -25.79 -20.62
CA PRO A 481 13.14 -26.93 -20.07
C PRO A 481 14.52 -26.57 -19.51
N TRP A 482 15.03 -25.38 -19.80
CA TRP A 482 16.37 -24.93 -19.40
C TRP A 482 16.36 -23.43 -19.08
N LEU A 483 17.33 -23.01 -18.26
CA LEU A 483 17.61 -21.60 -18.05
C LEU A 483 17.97 -20.90 -19.37
N PRO A 484 17.69 -19.60 -19.47
CA PRO A 484 17.97 -18.82 -20.67
C PRO A 484 19.42 -18.99 -21.16
N ARG A 485 19.59 -19.12 -22.48
CA ARG A 485 20.93 -19.16 -23.09
C ARG A 485 21.62 -17.79 -23.12
N PHE A 486 20.91 -16.73 -22.74
CA PHE A 486 21.43 -15.37 -22.67
C PHE A 486 21.45 -14.89 -21.22
N GLY A 487 22.63 -14.50 -20.72
CA GLY A 487 22.84 -14.27 -19.28
C GLY A 487 22.09 -13.05 -18.76
N PHE A 488 21.76 -12.08 -19.63
CA PHE A 488 20.96 -10.92 -19.26
C PHE A 488 19.52 -11.26 -18.86
N ARG A 489 19.04 -12.49 -19.16
CA ARG A 489 17.74 -13.02 -18.73
C ARG A 489 17.81 -13.86 -17.45
N ILE A 490 18.99 -13.97 -16.84
CA ILE A 490 19.18 -14.72 -15.59
C ILE A 490 19.49 -13.71 -14.50
N ASP A 491 18.59 -13.56 -13.55
CA ASP A 491 18.88 -12.79 -12.34
C ASP A 491 19.55 -13.70 -11.30
N VAL A 492 20.55 -13.15 -10.60
CA VAL A 492 21.32 -13.90 -9.59
C VAL A 492 21.42 -13.05 -8.35
N GLU A 493 20.83 -13.54 -7.26
CA GLU A 493 20.83 -12.89 -5.96
C GLU A 493 21.55 -13.78 -4.94
N PHE A 494 22.45 -13.19 -4.15
CA PHE A 494 23.03 -13.86 -2.99
C PHE A 494 22.26 -13.46 -1.75
N ARG A 495 21.95 -14.43 -0.89
CA ARG A 495 21.33 -14.19 0.41
C ARG A 495 22.12 -14.88 1.51
N SER A 496 22.09 -14.29 2.70
CA SER A 496 22.53 -14.97 3.91
C SER A 496 21.37 -15.81 4.47
N ARG A 497 21.68 -16.97 5.04
CA ARG A 497 20.69 -17.69 5.84
C ARG A 497 20.44 -16.87 7.11
N PRO A 498 19.18 -16.65 7.54
CA PRO A 498 18.93 -16.23 8.91
C PRO A 498 19.63 -17.22 9.85
N PRO A 499 20.25 -16.79 10.96
CA PRO A 499 20.76 -17.76 11.92
C PRO A 499 19.62 -18.71 12.24
N ALA A 500 19.81 -20.01 11.95
CA ALA A 500 18.85 -21.01 12.36
C ALA A 500 18.72 -20.82 13.87
N ILE A 501 17.51 -20.46 14.32
CA ILE A 501 17.16 -20.52 15.74
C ILE A 501 17.31 -21.99 16.08
N THR A 502 18.50 -22.40 16.51
CA THR A 502 18.69 -23.69 17.14
C THR A 502 17.87 -23.61 18.41
N SER A 503 16.66 -24.17 18.39
CA SER A 503 15.92 -24.52 19.59
C SER A 503 16.69 -25.64 20.30
N ASN A 504 17.90 -25.35 20.75
CA ASN A 504 18.62 -26.18 21.71
C ASN A 504 18.20 -25.71 23.11
N ALA A 505 16.91 -25.87 23.40
CA ALA A 505 16.33 -25.71 24.73
C ALA A 505 15.16 -26.68 24.92
N GLU A 506 15.26 -27.91 24.39
CA GLU A 506 14.37 -29.02 24.72
C GLU A 506 15.10 -30.33 24.41
N GLY A 507 15.93 -30.78 25.35
CA GLY A 507 16.73 -31.98 25.16
C GLY A 507 17.85 -32.15 26.18
N SER A 508 17.58 -31.92 27.46
CA SER A 508 18.45 -32.36 28.56
C SER A 508 17.67 -32.34 29.88
N ALA A 509 16.67 -33.20 29.99
CA ALA A 509 16.07 -33.56 31.27
C ALA A 509 15.44 -34.96 31.21
N GLU A 510 16.23 -35.99 30.89
CA GLU A 510 15.80 -37.37 31.16
C GLU A 510 16.97 -38.35 31.31
N HIS A 511 17.62 -38.33 32.49
CA HIS A 511 18.19 -39.54 33.07
C HIS A 511 18.42 -39.38 34.57
N ALA A 512 17.43 -39.79 35.37
CA ALA A 512 17.63 -40.20 36.75
C ALA A 512 16.84 -41.52 36.96
N PRO A 513 17.45 -42.59 37.50
CA PRO A 513 16.77 -43.87 37.68
C PRO A 513 15.80 -43.78 38.86
N GLY A 514 14.53 -44.11 38.61
CA GLY A 514 13.49 -44.19 39.64
C GLY A 514 13.70 -45.36 40.60
N PRO A 515 13.32 -45.23 41.88
CA PRO A 515 13.36 -46.33 42.82
C PRO A 515 12.17 -47.27 42.62
N THR A 516 12.49 -48.56 42.60
CA THR A 516 11.62 -49.73 42.54
C THR A 516 10.56 -49.69 43.65
N ALA A 517 9.27 -49.61 43.29
CA ALA A 517 8.16 -49.85 44.19
C ALA A 517 7.71 -51.32 44.06
N SER A 518 8.21 -52.16 44.95
CA SER A 518 7.70 -53.52 45.17
C SER A 518 6.46 -53.46 46.07
N SER A 519 5.32 -53.94 45.56
CA SER A 519 4.21 -54.38 46.41
C SER A 519 4.61 -55.62 47.21
N PRO A 520 4.07 -55.80 48.42
CA PRO A 520 3.23 -56.98 48.61
C PRO A 520 1.97 -56.73 49.45
N ALA A 521 0.91 -57.45 49.10
CA ALA A 521 -0.28 -57.66 49.92
C ALA A 521 -0.03 -58.76 50.97
N GLY A 522 -0.54 -58.59 52.20
CA GLY A 522 -0.59 -59.64 53.22
C GLY A 522 -0.87 -59.13 54.64
N THR A 523 -2.12 -59.30 55.11
CA THR A 523 -2.68 -59.03 56.45
C THR A 523 -2.29 -60.16 57.47
N PRO A 524 -2.68 -60.17 58.76
CA PRO A 524 -2.05 -59.54 59.94
C PRO A 524 -1.72 -60.49 61.16
N ALA A 525 -1.21 -59.89 62.25
CA ALA A 525 -1.30 -60.25 63.71
C ALA A 525 -0.25 -61.22 64.33
N PRO A 526 -0.09 -61.30 65.68
CA PRO A 526 -0.06 -60.24 66.72
C PRO A 526 1.09 -60.40 67.78
N GLY A 527 1.51 -59.28 68.41
CA GLY A 527 2.11 -59.18 69.77
C GLY A 527 3.43 -59.93 70.06
N PRO A 528 4.03 -59.80 71.27
CA PRO A 528 3.62 -59.02 72.46
C PRO A 528 4.24 -57.61 72.57
#